data_AF-A0A2V2ZJ69-F1
#
_entry.id   AF-A0A2V2ZJ69-F1
#
_cell.length_a   1.000
_cell.length_b   1.000
_cell.length_c   1.000
_cell.angle_alpha   90.00
_cell.angle_beta   90.00
_cell.angle_gamma   90.00
#
_symmetry.space_group_name_H-M   'P 1'
#
loop_
_entity.id
_entity.type
_entity.pdbx_description
1 polymer ?
#
loop_
_entity_poly.entity_id
_entity_poly.type
_entity_poly.pdbx_seq_one_letter_code
_entity_poly.pdbx_strand_id
1 'polypeptide(L)'
;MEKRLENEFKVFREKFSDQFMIYSSQQTADTMYGLGRNRLGFWLLKIEHDIPEAYFLGLSFSHYYINEVQENPIIKDGVLQLEGSLVKIIKVEGLPGYDDYSAMEDGKMFKINLKYLMKDSDHDGYNDIFEKSIGLNPQNKDTDGDGINDFEDMNPMFISEKNKFTQLYELLLPGYGTVEMKKLHYTFQVYETDCNYFQGINPGLRVLFIPENKNRQTYYTRMTDVTDQGISKIQRNNKNPDTFYIFISGSSFTNDYVAEYAKGKWVLKNIGGTVI
;
A
#
# COMPACT_ATOMS: atom_id res chain seq x y z
N MET A 1 24.37 5.39 -17.49
CA MET A 1 22.91 5.29 -17.67
C MET A 1 22.20 5.64 -16.37
N GLU A 2 22.59 5.03 -15.23
CA GLU A 2 22.13 5.39 -13.87
C GLU A 2 22.21 6.89 -13.52
N LYS A 3 23.37 7.54 -13.70
CA LYS A 3 23.51 8.99 -13.43
C LYS A 3 22.60 9.92 -14.26
N ARG A 4 22.06 9.44 -15.40
CA ARG A 4 21.17 10.23 -16.26
C ARG A 4 19.71 10.10 -15.78
N LEU A 5 19.30 8.90 -15.39
CA LEU A 5 18.01 8.62 -14.74
C LEU A 5 17.91 9.28 -13.35
N GLU A 6 19.03 9.38 -12.61
CA GLU A 6 19.07 10.12 -11.34
C GLU A 6 18.66 11.59 -11.53
N ASN A 7 19.18 12.30 -12.53
CA ASN A 7 18.79 13.71 -12.70
C ASN A 7 17.39 13.89 -13.28
N GLU A 8 16.94 12.97 -14.13
CA GLU A 8 15.65 13.07 -14.85
C GLU A 8 14.46 13.12 -13.89
N PHE A 9 14.43 12.27 -12.87
CA PHE A 9 13.30 12.19 -11.92
C PHE A 9 13.56 12.91 -10.60
N LYS A 10 14.61 13.72 -10.51
CA LYS A 10 15.00 14.39 -9.26
C LYS A 10 13.86 15.23 -8.67
N VAL A 11 13.17 16.01 -9.51
CA VAL A 11 12.06 16.87 -9.08
C VAL A 11 10.93 16.04 -8.47
N PHE A 12 10.57 14.93 -9.10
CA PHE A 12 9.56 14.02 -8.55
C PHE A 12 10.00 13.38 -7.23
N ARG A 13 11.24 12.89 -7.13
CA ARG A 13 11.72 12.30 -5.87
C ARG A 13 11.73 13.30 -4.72
N GLU A 14 12.12 14.55 -4.98
CA GLU A 14 12.08 15.63 -3.98
C GLU A 14 10.63 15.96 -3.58
N LYS A 15 9.73 16.09 -4.56
CA LYS A 15 8.34 16.49 -4.32
C LYS A 15 7.47 15.40 -3.68
N PHE A 16 7.76 14.14 -3.98
CA PHE A 16 7.05 12.98 -3.43
C PHE A 16 7.82 12.28 -2.32
N SER A 17 8.90 12.86 -1.80
CA SER A 17 9.73 12.27 -0.74
C SER A 17 10.17 10.83 -1.04
N ASP A 18 10.52 10.57 -2.30
CA ASP A 18 11.02 9.29 -2.81
C ASP A 18 10.08 8.08 -2.60
N GLN A 19 8.76 8.32 -2.49
CA GLN A 19 7.76 7.27 -2.28
C GLN A 19 7.49 6.38 -3.51
N PHE A 20 8.02 6.77 -4.67
CA PHE A 20 7.74 6.11 -5.95
C PHE A 20 9.01 5.78 -6.71
N MET A 21 9.06 4.57 -7.26
CA MET A 21 9.93 4.25 -8.39
C MET A 21 9.31 4.86 -9.65
N ILE A 22 10.08 5.62 -10.42
CA ILE A 22 9.58 6.40 -11.57
C ILE A 22 10.26 5.89 -12.83
N TYR A 23 9.46 5.67 -13.87
CA TYR A 23 9.92 5.05 -15.12
C TYR A 23 9.91 5.99 -16.31
N SER A 24 8.91 6.88 -16.37
CA SER A 24 8.72 7.80 -17.49
C SER A 24 8.18 9.13 -16.99
N SER A 25 8.49 10.21 -17.71
CA SER A 25 7.94 11.53 -17.44
C SER A 25 7.65 12.30 -18.72
N GLN A 26 6.77 13.28 -18.61
CA GLN A 26 6.40 14.18 -19.69
C GLN A 26 6.09 15.56 -19.13
N GLN A 27 6.74 16.59 -19.67
CA GLN A 27 6.37 17.98 -19.42
C GLN A 27 5.32 18.42 -20.44
N THR A 28 4.25 19.08 -19.99
CA THR A 28 3.24 19.72 -20.84
C THR A 28 2.89 21.08 -20.27
N ALA A 29 3.11 22.18 -21.02
CA ALA A 29 2.89 23.54 -20.53
C ALA A 29 3.48 23.71 -19.11
N ASP A 30 2.63 23.96 -18.10
CA ASP A 30 2.98 24.21 -16.70
C ASP A 30 2.89 22.97 -15.79
N THR A 31 2.69 21.79 -16.38
CA THR A 31 2.43 20.54 -15.67
C THR A 31 3.46 19.47 -16.04
N MET A 32 4.07 18.85 -15.03
CA MET A 32 4.93 17.69 -15.18
C MET A 32 4.16 16.43 -14.80
N TYR A 33 4.13 15.47 -15.70
CA TYR A 33 3.53 14.15 -15.47
C TYR A 33 4.62 13.09 -15.34
N GLY A 34 4.42 12.14 -14.45
CA GLY A 34 5.30 11.00 -14.24
C GLY A 34 4.52 9.70 -14.10
N LEU A 35 5.06 8.61 -14.64
CA LEU A 35 4.58 7.27 -14.33
C LEU A 35 5.41 6.72 -13.17
N GLY A 36 4.76 6.59 -12.01
CA GLY A 36 5.35 6.05 -10.79
C GLY A 36 4.77 4.69 -10.40
N ARG A 37 5.46 3.98 -9.52
CA ARG A 37 4.98 2.77 -8.84
C ARG A 37 5.47 2.75 -7.41
N ASN A 38 4.63 2.23 -6.52
CA ASN A 38 5.01 1.78 -5.18
C ASN A 38 4.57 0.31 -4.99
N ARG A 39 4.58 -0.18 -3.74
CA ARG A 39 4.16 -1.54 -3.40
C ARG A 39 2.68 -1.83 -3.69
N LEU A 40 1.83 -0.80 -3.76
CA LEU A 40 0.41 -0.99 -4.04
C LEU A 40 0.12 -1.16 -5.52
N GLY A 41 0.83 -0.45 -6.41
CA GLY A 41 0.57 -0.48 -7.84
C GLY A 41 1.12 0.74 -8.57
N PHE A 42 0.60 1.00 -9.77
CA PHE A 42 1.02 2.13 -10.60
C PHE A 42 0.24 3.41 -10.28
N TRP A 43 0.93 4.55 -10.43
CA TRP A 43 0.43 5.88 -10.12
C TRP A 43 0.76 6.86 -11.25
N LEU A 44 -0.16 7.77 -11.56
CA LEU A 44 0.15 8.98 -12.29
C LEU A 44 0.57 10.04 -11.28
N LEU A 45 1.81 10.48 -11.38
CA LEU A 45 2.34 11.62 -10.63
C LEU A 45 2.10 12.88 -11.45
N LYS A 46 1.58 13.92 -10.81
CA LYS A 46 1.35 15.25 -11.41
C LYS A 46 2.02 16.29 -10.52
N ILE A 47 2.78 17.19 -11.13
CA ILE A 47 3.30 18.38 -10.48
C ILE A 47 2.83 19.56 -11.31
N GLU A 48 1.95 20.39 -10.75
CA GLU A 48 1.40 21.56 -11.42
C GLU A 48 1.52 22.76 -10.49
N HIS A 49 2.11 23.85 -10.97
CA HIS A 49 2.39 25.03 -10.13
C HIS A 49 3.08 24.69 -8.80
N ASP A 50 4.04 23.75 -8.84
CA ASP A 50 4.82 23.28 -7.68
C ASP A 50 4.05 22.41 -6.65
N ILE A 51 2.79 22.10 -6.94
CA ILE A 51 1.90 21.25 -6.12
C ILE A 51 1.97 19.80 -6.63
N PRO A 52 2.47 18.85 -5.81
CA PRO A 52 2.49 17.44 -6.17
C PRO A 52 1.18 16.72 -5.81
N GLU A 53 0.64 15.97 -6.74
CA GLU A 53 -0.54 15.11 -6.59
C GLU A 53 -0.24 13.73 -7.22
N ALA A 54 -0.64 12.64 -6.57
CA ALA A 54 -0.52 11.30 -7.13
C ALA A 54 -1.89 10.61 -7.24
N TYR A 55 -2.15 9.99 -8.39
CA TYR A 55 -3.43 9.34 -8.68
C TYR A 55 -3.21 7.85 -8.94
N PHE A 56 -3.88 7.01 -8.17
CA PHE A 56 -3.75 5.56 -8.33
C PHE A 56 -4.43 5.10 -9.61
N LEU A 57 -3.73 4.29 -10.41
CA LEU A 57 -4.26 3.82 -11.70
C LEU A 57 -5.22 2.64 -11.56
N GLY A 58 -5.22 1.95 -10.41
CA GLY A 58 -5.92 0.66 -10.26
C GLY A 58 -5.28 -0.48 -11.06
N LEU A 59 -4.06 -0.27 -11.57
CA LEU A 59 -3.30 -1.26 -12.33
C LEU A 59 -2.33 -1.98 -11.40
N SER A 60 -2.49 -3.29 -11.34
CA SER A 60 -1.70 -4.18 -10.50
C SER A 60 -0.55 -4.82 -11.28
N PHE A 61 0.63 -4.90 -10.67
CA PHE A 61 1.78 -5.60 -11.24
C PHE A 61 1.56 -7.10 -11.43
N SER A 62 0.53 -7.71 -10.81
CA SER A 62 0.20 -9.13 -11.03
C SER A 62 -0.47 -9.39 -12.38
N HIS A 63 -1.04 -8.35 -13.01
CA HIS A 63 -1.82 -8.46 -14.25
C HIS A 63 -1.33 -7.52 -15.36
N TYR A 64 -0.53 -6.51 -15.02
CA TYR A 64 -0.05 -5.49 -15.93
C TYR A 64 1.45 -5.36 -15.83
N TYR A 65 2.12 -5.50 -16.97
CA TYR A 65 3.47 -5.03 -17.17
C TYR A 65 3.39 -3.73 -17.96
N ILE A 66 3.92 -2.63 -17.43
CA ILE A 66 3.99 -1.35 -18.14
C ILE A 66 5.43 -1.13 -18.59
N ASN A 67 5.63 -0.80 -19.86
CA ASN A 67 6.96 -0.60 -20.39
C ASN A 67 7.63 0.57 -19.65
N GLU A 68 8.87 0.37 -19.19
CA GLU A 68 9.59 1.44 -18.51
C GLU A 68 9.84 2.62 -19.46
N VAL A 69 10.18 2.30 -20.71
CA VAL A 69 10.31 3.26 -21.80
C VAL A 69 9.02 3.29 -22.60
N GLN A 70 8.41 4.47 -22.68
CA GLN A 70 7.22 4.74 -23.47
C GLN A 70 7.65 5.42 -24.78
N GLU A 71 7.28 4.85 -25.93
CA GLU A 71 7.63 5.42 -27.24
C GLU A 71 6.76 6.65 -27.55
N ASN A 72 5.52 6.63 -27.09
CA ASN A 72 4.57 7.72 -27.22
C ASN A 72 4.48 8.57 -25.94
N PRO A 73 4.07 9.86 -26.04
CA PRO A 73 3.76 10.67 -24.88
C PRO A 73 2.72 9.98 -23.98
N ILE A 74 2.97 9.90 -22.68
CA ILE A 74 2.05 9.26 -21.73
C ILE A 74 0.74 10.05 -21.56
N ILE A 75 0.75 11.36 -21.77
CA ILE A 75 -0.43 12.21 -21.78
C ILE A 75 -0.68 12.74 -23.20
N LYS A 76 -1.88 12.48 -23.72
CA LYS A 76 -2.34 12.99 -25.01
C LYS A 76 -3.85 13.23 -24.98
N ASP A 77 -4.29 14.41 -25.41
CA ASP A 77 -5.72 14.77 -25.58
C ASP A 77 -6.60 14.48 -24.34
N GLY A 78 -6.07 14.76 -23.14
CA GLY A 78 -6.79 14.52 -21.86
C GLY A 78 -6.86 13.05 -21.44
N VAL A 79 -6.03 12.19 -22.03
CA VAL A 79 -5.98 10.75 -21.77
C VAL A 79 -4.55 10.36 -21.36
N LEU A 80 -4.45 9.61 -20.26
CA LEU A 80 -3.26 8.83 -19.94
C LEU A 80 -3.24 7.61 -20.86
N GLN A 81 -2.16 7.43 -21.61
CA GLN A 81 -1.93 6.28 -22.47
C GLN A 81 -0.61 5.61 -22.09
N LEU A 82 -0.64 4.30 -21.88
CA LEU A 82 0.50 3.51 -21.43
C LEU A 82 0.68 2.28 -22.31
N GLU A 83 1.88 2.10 -22.82
CA GLU A 83 2.33 0.91 -23.53
C GLU A 83 2.74 -0.16 -22.53
N GLY A 84 2.31 -1.39 -22.77
CA GLY A 84 2.62 -2.51 -21.90
C GLY A 84 1.96 -3.81 -22.34
N SER A 85 1.86 -4.75 -21.42
CA SER A 85 1.39 -6.12 -21.68
C SER A 85 0.45 -6.55 -20.57
N LEU A 86 -0.55 -7.36 -20.93
CA LEU A 86 -1.30 -8.14 -19.96
C LEU A 86 -0.45 -9.35 -19.59
N VAL A 87 -0.18 -9.52 -18.30
CA VAL A 87 0.65 -10.61 -17.79
C VAL A 87 -0.14 -11.47 -16.82
N LYS A 88 0.35 -12.68 -16.56
CA LYS A 88 -0.06 -13.48 -15.41
C LYS A 88 1.19 -13.84 -14.61
N ILE A 89 1.05 -13.87 -13.29
CA ILE A 89 2.08 -14.42 -12.41
C ILE A 89 2.24 -15.93 -12.64
N ILE A 90 3.47 -16.35 -12.85
CA ILE A 90 3.93 -17.73 -12.81
C ILE A 90 4.78 -17.88 -11.56
N LYS A 91 4.30 -18.68 -10.61
CA LYS A 91 5.11 -19.05 -9.44
C LYS A 91 6.25 -19.95 -9.90
N VAL A 92 7.48 -19.56 -9.60
CA VAL A 92 8.66 -20.36 -9.92
C VAL A 92 8.84 -21.44 -8.86
N GLU A 93 8.80 -22.71 -9.27
CA GLU A 93 9.02 -23.83 -8.35
C GLU A 93 10.41 -23.74 -7.70
N GLY A 94 10.46 -23.86 -6.37
CA GLY A 94 11.71 -23.83 -5.60
C GLY A 94 12.23 -22.43 -5.23
N LEU A 95 11.55 -21.34 -5.65
CA LEU A 95 11.88 -19.96 -5.26
C LEU A 95 10.66 -19.26 -4.64
N PRO A 96 10.36 -19.51 -3.35
CA PRO A 96 9.28 -18.82 -2.64
C PRO A 96 9.50 -17.31 -2.67
N GLY A 97 8.50 -16.56 -3.17
CA GLY A 97 8.55 -15.11 -3.30
C GLY A 97 9.17 -14.57 -4.60
N TYR A 98 9.60 -15.45 -5.51
CA TYR A 98 10.00 -15.06 -6.87
C TYR A 98 8.88 -15.40 -7.86
N ASP A 99 8.12 -14.36 -8.23
CA ASP A 99 7.09 -14.46 -9.25
C ASP A 99 7.72 -14.12 -10.61
N ASP A 100 7.63 -15.07 -11.55
CA ASP A 100 7.89 -14.82 -12.97
C ASP A 100 6.59 -14.36 -13.63
N TYR A 101 6.68 -13.80 -14.83
CA TYR A 101 5.53 -13.28 -15.55
C TYR A 101 5.47 -13.86 -16.96
N SER A 102 4.35 -14.45 -17.33
CA SER A 102 4.07 -14.72 -18.76
C SER A 102 3.16 -13.66 -19.32
N ALA A 103 3.57 -13.06 -20.44
CA ALA A 103 2.69 -12.25 -21.26
C ALA A 103 1.52 -13.10 -21.77
N MET A 104 0.30 -12.69 -21.45
CA MET A 104 -0.93 -13.21 -22.03
C MET A 104 -1.23 -12.50 -23.34
N GLU A 105 -1.07 -11.18 -23.34
CA GLU A 105 -1.17 -10.36 -24.54
C GLU A 105 -0.14 -9.23 -24.48
N ASP A 106 0.68 -9.11 -25.52
CA ASP A 106 1.78 -8.15 -25.60
C ASP A 106 1.45 -6.94 -26.48
N GLY A 107 2.21 -5.84 -26.31
CA GLY A 107 2.12 -4.65 -27.15
C GLY A 107 0.78 -3.91 -27.06
N LYS A 108 0.18 -3.88 -25.87
CA LYS A 108 -1.09 -3.21 -25.60
C LYS A 108 -0.90 -1.74 -25.26
N MET A 109 -1.95 -0.97 -25.55
CA MET A 109 -2.06 0.42 -25.17
C MET A 109 -3.24 0.59 -24.22
N PHE A 110 -2.93 0.79 -22.95
CA PHE A 110 -3.91 1.07 -21.91
C PHE A 110 -4.24 2.56 -21.93
N LYS A 111 -5.53 2.91 -21.86
CA LYS A 111 -5.98 4.30 -21.92
C LYS A 111 -6.94 4.61 -20.79
N ILE A 112 -6.68 5.68 -20.04
CA ILE A 112 -7.51 6.15 -18.93
C ILE A 112 -7.77 7.64 -19.13
N ASN A 113 -9.04 8.05 -19.12
CA ASN A 113 -9.39 9.46 -19.20
C ASN A 113 -8.95 10.19 -17.92
N LEU A 114 -8.22 11.30 -18.05
CA LEU A 114 -7.68 12.02 -16.89
C LEU A 114 -8.78 12.54 -15.95
N LYS A 115 -9.93 12.97 -16.49
CA LYS A 115 -11.06 13.43 -15.66
C LYS A 115 -11.59 12.31 -14.76
N TYR A 116 -11.57 11.07 -15.23
CA TYR A 116 -11.98 9.92 -14.42
C TYR A 116 -10.88 9.51 -13.44
N LEU A 117 -9.63 9.47 -13.91
CA LEU A 117 -8.48 9.09 -13.09
C LEU A 117 -8.27 10.03 -11.89
N MET A 118 -8.40 11.33 -12.13
CA MET A 118 -8.17 12.38 -11.13
C MET A 118 -9.44 12.73 -10.34
N LYS A 119 -10.50 11.95 -10.49
CA LYS A 119 -11.73 12.18 -9.74
C LYS A 119 -11.48 11.82 -8.27
N ASP A 120 -11.64 12.81 -7.41
CA ASP A 120 -11.69 12.73 -5.96
C ASP A 120 -13.03 13.39 -5.58
N SER A 121 -13.97 12.60 -5.07
CA SER A 121 -15.37 13.01 -4.97
C SER A 121 -15.74 13.66 -3.65
N ASP A 122 -14.98 13.43 -2.58
CA ASP A 122 -15.14 14.09 -1.28
C ASP A 122 -14.02 15.10 -0.96
N HIS A 123 -13.03 15.19 -1.85
CA HIS A 123 -11.94 16.16 -1.83
C HIS A 123 -11.01 15.98 -0.64
N ASP A 124 -10.70 14.73 -0.29
CA ASP A 124 -9.75 14.41 0.77
C ASP A 124 -8.29 14.38 0.29
N GLY A 125 -8.02 14.15 -1.00
CA GLY A 125 -6.69 14.03 -1.58
C GLY A 125 -6.36 12.66 -2.18
N TYR A 126 -7.15 11.62 -1.91
CA TYR A 126 -7.13 10.36 -2.62
C TYR A 126 -8.16 10.34 -3.76
N ASN A 127 -7.81 9.71 -4.87
CA ASN A 127 -8.76 9.58 -5.98
C ASN A 127 -9.71 8.40 -5.75
N ASP A 128 -10.93 8.49 -6.30
CA ASP A 128 -12.01 7.49 -6.19
C ASP A 128 -11.53 6.05 -6.51
N ILE A 129 -10.54 5.91 -7.41
CA ILE A 129 -10.00 4.61 -7.80
C ILE A 129 -9.18 4.01 -6.66
N PHE A 130 -8.33 4.79 -6.00
CA PHE A 130 -7.56 4.35 -4.84
C PHE A 130 -8.50 3.85 -3.75
N GLU A 131 -9.42 4.71 -3.32
CA GLU A 131 -10.32 4.42 -2.21
C GLU A 131 -11.14 3.16 -2.44
N LYS A 132 -11.79 3.03 -3.61
CA LYS A 132 -12.51 1.79 -3.98
C LYS A 132 -11.62 0.57 -4.05
N SER A 133 -10.35 0.75 -4.44
CA SER A 133 -9.41 -0.36 -4.55
C SER A 133 -8.97 -0.88 -3.19
N ILE A 134 -8.82 -0.03 -2.17
CA ILE A 134 -8.37 -0.47 -0.84
C ILE A 134 -9.50 -0.55 0.21
N GLY A 135 -10.71 -0.11 -0.12
CA GLY A 135 -11.91 -0.28 0.70
C GLY A 135 -12.36 0.95 1.49
N LEU A 136 -11.86 2.15 1.15
CA LEU A 136 -12.36 3.42 1.66
C LEU A 136 -13.64 3.86 0.92
N ASN A 137 -14.27 4.92 1.43
CA ASN A 137 -15.51 5.46 0.90
C ASN A 137 -15.27 6.79 0.16
N PRO A 138 -15.31 6.80 -1.19
CA PRO A 138 -15.02 7.99 -2.01
C PRO A 138 -15.99 9.16 -1.86
N GLN A 139 -17.01 9.01 -1.05
CA GLN A 139 -18.04 10.03 -0.82
C GLN A 139 -18.00 10.52 0.63
N ASN A 140 -16.98 10.11 1.39
CA ASN A 140 -16.81 10.44 2.77
C ASN A 140 -15.33 10.50 3.14
N LYS A 141 -14.85 11.73 3.24
CA LYS A 141 -13.48 12.12 3.59
C LYS A 141 -12.91 11.61 4.92
N ASP A 142 -13.68 10.83 5.69
CA ASP A 142 -13.44 10.28 7.04
C ASP A 142 -14.20 8.95 7.09
N THR A 143 -13.66 7.93 6.42
CA THR A 143 -14.33 6.68 6.12
C THR A 143 -14.80 5.96 7.38
N ASP A 144 -13.97 5.92 8.42
CA ASP A 144 -14.24 5.20 9.64
C ASP A 144 -15.02 6.01 10.69
N GLY A 145 -15.09 7.33 10.51
CA GLY A 145 -15.85 8.26 11.34
C GLY A 145 -15.16 8.63 12.65
N ASP A 146 -13.83 8.54 12.72
CA ASP A 146 -13.04 8.89 13.90
C ASP A 146 -12.73 10.40 14.01
N GLY A 147 -13.06 11.17 12.97
CA GLY A 147 -12.89 12.61 12.89
C GLY A 147 -11.59 13.05 12.24
N ILE A 148 -10.76 12.13 11.75
CA ILE A 148 -9.56 12.40 10.96
C ILE A 148 -9.88 12.20 9.49
N ASN A 149 -9.31 13.06 8.65
CA ASN A 149 -9.47 12.92 7.21
C ASN A 149 -8.68 11.72 6.69
N ASP A 150 -9.22 10.90 5.78
CA ASP A 150 -8.56 9.68 5.30
C ASP A 150 -7.15 9.95 4.76
N PHE A 151 -6.97 11.05 4.03
CA PHE A 151 -5.67 11.48 3.51
C PHE A 151 -4.68 11.89 4.59
N GLU A 152 -5.10 12.20 5.81
CA GLU A 152 -4.24 12.53 6.96
C GLU A 152 -4.18 11.42 8.02
N ASP A 153 -5.07 10.44 7.94
CA ASP A 153 -5.17 9.36 8.92
C ASP A 153 -4.15 8.23 8.70
N MET A 154 -3.48 7.84 9.78
CA MET A 154 -2.59 6.68 9.77
C MET A 154 -3.36 5.36 9.70
N ASN A 155 -4.65 5.33 10.05
CA ASN A 155 -5.51 4.14 10.02
C ASN A 155 -6.93 4.44 9.47
N PRO A 156 -7.07 4.84 8.20
CA PRO A 156 -8.33 5.37 7.66
C PRO A 156 -9.47 4.35 7.55
N MET A 157 -9.21 3.07 7.85
CA MET A 157 -10.19 1.99 7.68
C MET A 157 -10.92 1.64 8.99
N PHE A 158 -10.38 2.03 10.14
CA PHE A 158 -10.88 1.59 11.45
C PHE A 158 -10.57 2.60 12.55
N ILE A 159 -11.62 2.98 13.28
CA ILE A 159 -11.54 3.89 14.41
C ILE A 159 -10.38 3.51 15.33
N SER A 160 -9.44 4.43 15.48
CA SER A 160 -8.28 4.24 16.35
C SER A 160 -8.69 4.16 17.82
N GLU A 161 -8.37 3.05 18.48
CA GLU A 161 -8.69 2.80 19.88
C GLU A 161 -7.43 2.81 20.78
N LYS A 162 -7.58 3.35 21.99
CA LYS A 162 -6.53 3.30 23.01
C LYS A 162 -6.89 2.32 24.12
N ASN A 163 -6.44 1.08 23.98
CA ASN A 163 -6.56 0.06 25.01
C ASN A 163 -5.27 -0.77 25.12
N LYS A 164 -5.20 -1.67 26.09
CA LYS A 164 -3.99 -2.46 26.29
C LYS A 164 -3.70 -3.37 25.09
N PHE A 165 -4.70 -3.90 24.40
CA PHE A 165 -4.47 -4.81 23.27
C PHE A 165 -4.05 -4.07 22.00
N THR A 166 -4.58 -2.87 21.74
CA THR A 166 -4.08 -2.04 20.61
C THR A 166 -2.62 -1.66 20.83
N GLN A 167 -2.28 -1.25 22.06
CA GLN A 167 -0.88 -1.02 22.47
C GLN A 167 0.02 -2.27 22.34
N LEU A 168 -0.50 -3.48 22.52
CA LEU A 168 0.27 -4.71 22.30
C LEU A 168 0.63 -4.85 20.82
N TYR A 169 -0.32 -4.61 19.92
CA TYR A 169 -0.09 -4.73 18.49
C TYR A 169 0.78 -3.60 17.94
N GLU A 170 0.71 -2.39 18.50
CA GLU A 170 1.62 -1.29 18.16
C GLU A 170 3.10 -1.65 18.42
N LEU A 171 3.39 -2.50 19.41
CA LEU A 171 4.74 -3.00 19.67
C LEU A 171 5.26 -3.98 18.60
N LEU A 172 4.36 -4.53 17.77
CA LEU A 172 4.69 -5.44 16.67
C LEU A 172 4.96 -4.70 15.35
N LEU A 173 4.64 -3.40 15.28
CA LEU A 173 4.85 -2.60 14.09
C LEU A 173 6.35 -2.39 13.82
N PRO A 174 6.75 -2.32 12.54
CA PRO A 174 8.14 -2.03 12.18
C PRO A 174 8.59 -0.65 12.68
N GLY A 175 9.80 -0.59 13.22
CA GLY A 175 10.46 0.66 13.58
C GLY A 175 11.26 1.21 12.41
N TYR A 176 10.88 2.37 11.88
CA TYR A 176 11.56 3.00 10.72
C TYR A 176 12.60 4.07 11.10
N GLY A 177 13.07 4.05 12.35
CA GLY A 177 14.11 4.96 12.82
C GLY A 177 13.68 6.44 12.75
N THR A 178 14.44 7.25 12.00
CA THR A 178 14.25 8.71 11.90
C THR A 178 13.38 9.15 10.73
N VAL A 179 12.84 8.22 9.94
CA VAL A 179 11.98 8.55 8.79
C VAL A 179 10.67 9.15 9.31
N GLU A 180 10.29 10.32 8.80
CA GLU A 180 9.04 10.99 9.17
C GLU A 180 7.86 10.40 8.40
N MET A 181 7.41 9.22 8.82
CA MET A 181 6.37 8.44 8.14
C MET A 181 5.06 9.19 7.91
N LYS A 182 4.73 10.17 8.77
CA LYS A 182 3.53 11.00 8.64
C LYS A 182 3.49 11.85 7.36
N LYS A 183 4.66 12.16 6.77
CA LYS A 183 4.75 12.91 5.51
C LYS A 183 4.64 12.03 4.27
N LEU A 184 4.57 10.72 4.44
CA LEU A 184 4.55 9.76 3.34
C LEU A 184 3.11 9.32 3.04
N HIS A 185 2.30 10.24 2.50
CA HIS A 185 0.88 10.07 2.21
C HIS A 185 0.54 8.91 1.24
N TYR A 186 1.52 8.40 0.50
CA TYR A 186 1.34 7.31 -0.47
C TYR A 186 2.15 6.06 -0.10
N THR A 187 2.67 5.97 1.13
CA THR A 187 3.38 4.81 1.65
C THR A 187 2.54 4.12 2.70
N PHE A 188 2.19 2.87 2.44
CA PHE A 188 1.32 2.08 3.30
C PHE A 188 1.99 0.77 3.67
N GLN A 189 1.76 0.34 4.91
CA GLN A 189 2.03 -1.01 5.36
C GLN A 189 0.72 -1.79 5.36
N VAL A 190 0.65 -2.85 4.55
CA VAL A 190 -0.58 -3.60 4.31
C VAL A 190 -0.56 -4.90 5.11
N TYR A 191 -1.58 -5.09 5.94
CA TYR A 191 -1.71 -6.26 6.80
C TYR A 191 -2.92 -7.11 6.43
N GLU A 192 -2.77 -8.42 6.34
CA GLU A 192 -3.90 -9.35 6.29
C GLU A 192 -4.27 -9.78 7.72
N THR A 193 -5.48 -9.45 8.16
CA THR A 193 -5.94 -9.76 9.53
C THR A 193 -7.45 -9.60 9.68
N ASP A 194 -8.06 -10.45 10.51
CA ASP A 194 -9.40 -10.22 11.09
C ASP A 194 -9.31 -9.93 12.61
N CYS A 195 -8.16 -9.49 13.13
CA CYS A 195 -8.02 -9.14 14.53
C CYS A 195 -8.49 -7.71 14.83
N ASN A 196 -9.65 -7.57 15.47
CA ASN A 196 -10.21 -6.27 15.83
C ASN A 196 -9.27 -5.38 16.67
N TYR A 197 -8.50 -5.98 17.60
CA TYR A 197 -7.53 -5.21 18.39
C TYR A 197 -6.38 -4.65 17.55
N PHE A 198 -5.99 -5.37 16.48
CA PHE A 198 -4.95 -4.88 15.59
C PHE A 198 -5.51 -3.85 14.60
N GLN A 199 -6.75 -4.06 14.15
CA GLN A 199 -7.44 -3.12 13.27
C GLN A 199 -7.65 -1.76 13.95
N GLY A 200 -7.87 -1.70 15.27
CA GLY A 200 -8.05 -0.44 16.01
C GLY A 200 -6.77 0.19 16.56
N ILE A 201 -5.58 -0.05 15.99
CA ILE A 201 -4.33 0.58 16.44
C ILE A 201 -4.27 2.07 16.07
N ASN A 202 -3.40 2.83 16.75
CA ASN A 202 -3.02 4.19 16.35
C ASN A 202 -1.52 4.21 15.97
N PRO A 203 -1.19 3.87 14.71
CA PRO A 203 0.17 3.64 14.29
C PRO A 203 0.92 4.94 13.97
N GLY A 204 2.25 4.90 14.07
CA GLY A 204 3.12 6.00 13.64
C GLY A 204 3.36 6.05 12.11
N LEU A 205 2.77 5.11 11.37
CA LEU A 205 2.87 4.96 9.92
C LEU A 205 1.49 4.63 9.35
N ARG A 206 1.28 4.87 8.07
CA ARG A 206 0.01 4.58 7.40
C ARG A 206 -0.17 3.08 7.21
N VAL A 207 -1.28 2.53 7.68
CA VAL A 207 -1.60 1.11 7.56
C VAL A 207 -2.89 0.90 6.77
N LEU A 208 -2.97 -0.26 6.10
CA LEU A 208 -4.19 -0.75 5.46
C LEU A 208 -4.42 -2.19 5.90
N PHE A 209 -5.68 -2.59 6.04
CA PHE A 209 -6.03 -3.93 6.49
C PHE A 209 -6.87 -4.67 5.44
N ILE A 210 -6.38 -5.84 5.04
CA ILE A 210 -7.07 -6.75 4.13
C ILE A 210 -7.72 -7.85 4.98
N PRO A 211 -9.04 -8.07 4.87
CA PRO A 211 -9.70 -9.18 5.57
C PRO A 211 -9.16 -10.54 5.12
N GLU A 212 -8.95 -11.47 6.06
CA GLU A 212 -8.54 -12.85 5.75
C GLU A 212 -9.56 -13.57 4.84
N ASN A 213 -10.85 -13.21 4.98
CA ASN A 213 -11.91 -13.73 4.12
C ASN A 213 -11.94 -12.99 2.77
N LYS A 214 -11.54 -13.69 1.70
CA LYS A 214 -11.54 -13.19 0.31
C LYS A 214 -12.88 -12.64 -0.19
N ASN A 215 -14.01 -13.02 0.39
CA ASN A 215 -15.32 -12.48 0.01
C ASN A 215 -15.57 -11.07 0.57
N ARG A 216 -14.80 -10.64 1.57
CA ARG A 216 -14.83 -9.29 2.15
C ARG A 216 -13.76 -8.36 1.56
N GLN A 217 -12.86 -8.90 0.75
CA GLN A 217 -11.82 -8.13 0.07
C GLN A 217 -12.41 -7.40 -1.14
N THR A 218 -11.82 -6.26 -1.50
CA THR A 218 -12.16 -5.57 -2.76
C THR A 218 -11.72 -6.42 -3.95
N TYR A 219 -12.17 -6.05 -5.15
CA TYR A 219 -11.66 -6.71 -6.36
C TYR A 219 -10.14 -6.59 -6.47
N TYR A 220 -9.58 -5.41 -6.16
CA TYR A 220 -8.17 -5.13 -6.31
C TYR A 220 -7.30 -5.94 -5.34
N THR A 221 -7.63 -5.93 -4.05
CA THR A 221 -6.87 -6.65 -3.01
C THR A 221 -7.00 -8.16 -3.14
N ARG A 222 -8.13 -8.66 -3.68
CA ARG A 222 -8.33 -10.10 -3.92
C ARG A 222 -7.49 -10.64 -5.06
N MET A 223 -7.17 -9.80 -6.04
CA MET A 223 -6.45 -10.18 -7.26
C MET A 223 -4.96 -9.79 -7.23
N THR A 224 -4.55 -8.98 -6.26
CA THR A 224 -3.17 -8.51 -6.14
C THR A 224 -2.55 -8.96 -4.84
N ASP A 225 -1.32 -9.46 -4.92
CA ASP A 225 -0.50 -9.72 -3.73
C ASP A 225 0.18 -8.42 -3.28
N VAL A 226 -0.58 -7.58 -2.55
CA VAL A 226 -0.09 -6.34 -1.93
C VAL A 226 0.14 -6.48 -0.42
N THR A 227 -0.14 -7.66 0.15
CA THR A 227 -0.02 -7.90 1.59
C THR A 227 1.44 -7.99 1.99
N ASP A 228 1.84 -7.21 2.98
CA ASP A 228 3.20 -7.25 3.49
C ASP A 228 3.36 -8.31 4.58
N GLN A 229 2.38 -8.38 5.48
CA GLN A 229 2.40 -9.31 6.62
C GLN A 229 0.97 -9.77 6.97
N GLY A 230 0.84 -11.04 7.35
CA GLY A 230 -0.35 -11.57 8.01
C GLY A 230 -0.20 -11.50 9.53
N ILE A 231 -1.24 -11.09 10.24
CA ILE A 231 -1.25 -11.08 11.71
C ILE A 231 -2.49 -11.79 12.22
N SER A 232 -2.29 -12.82 13.04
CA SER A 232 -3.39 -13.62 13.55
C SER A 232 -4.21 -12.89 14.60
N LYS A 233 -5.45 -13.36 14.78
CA LYS A 233 -6.21 -13.11 16.01
C LYS A 233 -5.40 -13.55 17.23
N ILE A 234 -5.51 -12.77 18.31
CA ILE A 234 -4.92 -13.10 19.59
C ILE A 234 -5.52 -14.39 20.15
N GLN A 235 -4.68 -15.33 20.56
CA GLN A 235 -5.11 -16.59 21.18
C GLN A 235 -4.80 -16.54 22.67
N ARG A 236 -5.76 -16.89 23.51
CA ARG A 236 -5.58 -16.89 24.97
C ARG A 236 -5.10 -18.25 25.45
N ASN A 237 -4.16 -18.28 26.39
CA ASN A 237 -3.78 -19.50 27.06
C ASN A 237 -4.87 -19.92 28.07
N ASN A 238 -5.36 -21.16 27.94
CA ASN A 238 -6.43 -21.69 28.81
C ASN A 238 -5.99 -21.90 30.27
N LYS A 239 -4.69 -22.06 30.53
CA LYS A 239 -4.12 -22.30 31.88
C LYS A 239 -3.64 -21.01 32.54
N ASN A 240 -3.14 -20.06 31.74
CA ASN A 240 -2.70 -18.75 32.24
C ASN A 240 -3.47 -17.62 31.53
N PRO A 241 -4.51 -17.05 32.15
CA PRO A 241 -5.38 -16.07 31.51
C PRO A 241 -4.69 -14.77 31.07
N ASP A 242 -3.48 -14.49 31.57
CA ASP A 242 -2.67 -13.31 31.26
C ASP A 242 -1.60 -13.56 30.18
N THR A 243 -1.57 -14.77 29.62
CA THR A 243 -0.67 -15.17 28.52
C THR A 243 -1.45 -15.30 27.23
N PHE A 244 -0.92 -14.69 26.17
CA PHE A 244 -1.51 -14.66 24.85
C PHE A 244 -0.50 -15.06 23.78
N TYR A 245 -0.98 -15.62 22.68
CA TYR A 245 -0.18 -16.00 21.52
C TYR A 245 -0.62 -15.20 20.31
N ILE A 246 0.36 -14.70 19.55
CA ILE A 246 0.16 -13.96 18.31
C ILE A 246 1.09 -14.57 17.27
N PHE A 247 0.54 -14.89 16.10
CA PHE A 247 1.29 -15.40 14.97
C PHE A 247 1.40 -14.30 13.91
N ILE A 248 2.61 -14.12 13.38
CA ILE A 248 2.91 -13.19 12.28
C ILE A 248 3.50 -13.97 11.13
N SER A 249 3.03 -13.74 9.92
CA SER A 249 3.60 -14.28 8.69
C SER A 249 4.00 -13.15 7.75
N GLY A 250 5.04 -13.39 6.95
CA GLY A 250 5.39 -12.59 5.78
C GLY A 250 5.68 -13.51 4.60
N SER A 251 6.09 -12.94 3.47
CA SER A 251 6.37 -13.71 2.25
C SER A 251 7.46 -14.78 2.40
N SER A 252 8.40 -14.58 3.33
CA SER A 252 9.58 -15.44 3.54
C SER A 252 9.79 -15.83 5.01
N PHE A 253 8.85 -15.51 5.90
CA PHE A 253 9.02 -15.83 7.31
C PHE A 253 7.71 -16.09 8.05
N THR A 254 7.82 -16.76 9.18
CA THR A 254 6.80 -16.82 10.22
C THR A 254 7.43 -16.56 11.57
N ASN A 255 6.68 -15.95 12.49
CA ASN A 255 7.10 -15.70 13.86
C ASN A 255 5.95 -15.99 14.82
N ASP A 256 6.26 -16.74 15.87
CA ASP A 256 5.38 -17.02 16.99
C ASP A 256 5.77 -16.12 18.17
N TYR A 257 4.83 -15.33 18.65
CA TYR A 257 5.02 -14.48 19.83
C TYR A 257 4.17 -14.98 20.98
N VAL A 258 4.75 -14.96 22.19
CA VAL A 258 4.01 -14.96 23.44
C VAL A 258 4.01 -13.55 24.02
N ALA A 259 2.83 -13.08 24.40
CA ALA A 259 2.61 -11.80 25.06
C ALA A 259 2.09 -12.04 26.48
N GLU A 260 2.78 -11.49 27.47
CA GLU A 260 2.37 -11.53 28.88
C GLU A 260 2.10 -10.10 29.37
N TYR A 261 0.95 -9.89 30.01
CA TYR A 261 0.63 -8.60 30.63
C TYR A 261 0.98 -8.64 32.12
N ALA A 262 2.07 -7.96 32.50
CA ALA A 262 2.55 -7.95 33.87
C ALA A 262 2.83 -6.51 34.34
N LYS A 263 2.36 -6.17 35.55
CA LYS A 263 2.59 -4.85 36.18
C LYS A 263 2.23 -3.66 35.27
N GLY A 264 1.14 -3.79 34.50
CA GLY A 264 0.64 -2.73 33.63
C GLY A 264 1.38 -2.60 32.28
N LYS A 265 2.30 -3.51 31.94
CA LYS A 265 3.06 -3.49 30.70
C LYS A 265 3.01 -4.83 29.98
N TRP A 266 3.09 -4.78 28.66
CA TRP A 266 3.28 -5.97 27.83
C TRP A 266 4.74 -6.39 27.79
N VAL A 267 4.96 -7.69 27.86
CA VAL A 267 6.23 -8.33 27.56
C VAL A 267 5.99 -9.28 26.40
N LEU A 268 6.56 -8.94 25.24
CA LEU A 268 6.56 -9.75 24.03
C LEU A 268 7.85 -10.58 23.97
N LYS A 269 7.72 -11.87 23.69
CA LYS A 269 8.85 -12.76 23.44
C LYS A 269 8.58 -13.54 22.16
N ASN A 270 9.52 -13.50 21.22
CA ASN A 270 9.53 -14.43 20.10
C ASN A 270 9.90 -15.82 20.65
N ILE A 271 9.05 -16.82 20.41
CA ILE A 271 9.20 -18.18 20.91
C ILE A 271 9.42 -19.21 19.80
N GLY A 272 9.47 -18.77 18.55
CA GLY A 272 9.56 -19.65 17.39
C GLY A 272 9.30 -18.92 16.08
N GLY A 273 9.59 -19.61 14.99
CA GLY A 273 9.40 -19.07 13.66
C GLY A 273 10.19 -19.85 12.62
N THR A 274 9.88 -19.61 11.35
CA THR A 274 10.61 -20.16 10.21
C THR A 274 11.09 -19.03 9.33
N VAL A 275 12.26 -19.19 8.73
CA VAL A 275 12.69 -18.40 7.57
C VAL A 275 12.72 -19.37 6.39
N ILE A 276 12.07 -18.99 5.30
CA ILE A 276 11.92 -19.78 4.08
C ILE A 276 13.02 -19.39 3.10
#